data_AF-A0A925IRP6-F1
#
_entry.id   AF-A0A925IRP6-F1
#
_cell.length_a   1.000
_cell.length_b   1.000
_cell.length_c   1.000
_cell.angle_alpha   90.00
_cell.angle_beta   90.00
_cell.angle_gamma   90.00
#
_symmetry.space_group_name_H-M   'P 1'
#
loop_
_entity.id
_entity.type
_entity.pdbx_description
1 polymer ?
#
loop_
_entity_poly.entity_id
_entity_poly.type
_entity_poly.pdbx_seq_one_letter_code
_entity_poly.pdbx_strand_id
1 'polypeptide(L)'
;MSGSRECSSGNQNIFPFISTIMVYKFPNLSHQELVVMLELGSIKKTRVYREALQEGESIGEARGLLRGKLGAVPALYLRNFSVEEIAEASGLTVDQVQSALPKS
;
A
#
# COMPACT_ATOMS: atom_id res chain seq x y z
N MET A 1 39.20 8.20 -7.54
CA MET A 1 38.81 8.15 -8.96
C MET A 1 38.31 6.74 -9.21
N SER A 2 36.99 6.55 -9.20
CA SER A 2 36.14 6.44 -10.40
C SER A 2 36.52 5.23 -11.28
N GLY A 3 35.63 4.30 -11.61
CA GLY A 3 34.18 4.38 -11.52
C GLY A 3 33.48 3.03 -11.66
N SER A 4 32.33 2.95 -11.01
CA SER A 4 31.24 2.04 -11.26
C SER A 4 30.53 2.43 -12.56
N ARG A 5 30.23 1.44 -13.42
CA ARG A 5 29.07 1.31 -14.35
C ARG A 5 29.01 -0.20 -14.67
N GLU A 6 27.90 -0.94 -14.66
CA GLU A 6 26.48 -0.65 -14.77
C GLU A 6 25.68 -1.85 -14.18
N CYS A 7 24.50 -1.57 -13.64
CA CYS A 7 23.49 -2.56 -13.23
C CYS A 7 22.77 -3.13 -14.46
N SER A 8 22.37 -4.41 -14.47
CA SER A 8 21.10 -4.85 -15.10
C SER A 8 20.67 -6.26 -14.69
N SER A 9 19.59 -6.30 -13.90
CA SER A 9 18.52 -7.32 -13.98
C SER A 9 18.86 -8.78 -13.63
N GLY A 10 19.19 -9.04 -12.36
CA GLY A 10 19.34 -10.39 -11.80
C GLY A 10 18.07 -11.26 -11.71
N ASN A 11 16.92 -10.81 -12.25
CA ASN A 11 15.63 -11.51 -12.11
C ASN A 11 14.99 -11.98 -13.42
N GLN A 12 15.57 -11.71 -14.59
CA GLN A 12 14.95 -12.12 -15.87
C GLN A 12 15.22 -13.59 -16.24
N ASN A 13 16.10 -14.27 -15.51
CA ASN A 13 16.52 -15.66 -15.80
C ASN A 13 16.10 -16.68 -14.74
N ILE A 14 15.60 -16.26 -13.59
CA ILE A 14 15.32 -17.20 -12.49
C ILE A 14 14.04 -18.01 -12.73
N PHE A 15 13.01 -17.40 -13.33
CA PHE A 15 11.74 -18.07 -13.57
C PHE A 15 11.80 -19.14 -14.67
N PRO A 16 12.41 -18.88 -15.85
CA PRO A 16 12.62 -19.93 -16.86
C PRO A 16 13.53 -21.06 -16.35
N PHE A 17 14.53 -20.73 -15.54
CA PHE A 17 15.45 -21.69 -14.93
C PHE A 17 14.77 -22.59 -13.89
N ILE A 18 14.02 -21.99 -12.95
CA ILE A 18 13.26 -22.74 -11.94
C ILE A 18 12.20 -23.61 -12.61
N SER A 19 11.49 -23.10 -13.62
CA SER A 19 10.51 -23.87 -14.39
C SER A 19 11.14 -25.09 -15.07
N THR A 20 12.29 -24.91 -15.72
CA THR A 20 13.04 -25.99 -16.38
C THR A 20 13.48 -27.07 -15.38
N ILE A 21 14.00 -26.66 -14.22
CA ILE A 21 14.40 -27.61 -13.16
C ILE A 21 13.20 -28.38 -12.63
N MET A 22 12.06 -27.72 -12.41
CA MET A 22 10.84 -28.35 -11.89
C MET A 22 10.30 -29.43 -12.85
N VAL A 23 10.27 -29.15 -14.16
CA VAL A 23 9.85 -30.14 -15.17
C VAL A 23 10.79 -31.35 -15.19
N TYR A 24 12.10 -31.13 -15.04
CA TYR A 24 13.08 -32.22 -15.01
C TYR A 24 13.02 -33.06 -13.72
N LYS A 25 12.83 -32.42 -12.57
CA LYS A 25 12.76 -33.10 -11.26
C LYS A 25 11.46 -33.86 -11.03
N PHE A 26 10.37 -33.44 -11.67
CA PHE A 26 9.03 -34.01 -11.51
C PHE A 26 8.42 -34.38 -12.86
N PRO A 27 8.96 -35.40 -13.56
CA PRO A 27 8.60 -35.72 -14.94
C PRO A 27 7.15 -36.23 -15.10
N ASN A 28 6.53 -36.66 -14.00
CA ASN A 28 5.16 -37.18 -13.98
C ASN A 28 4.11 -36.11 -13.65
N LEU A 29 4.52 -34.86 -13.41
CA LEU A 29 3.61 -33.75 -13.12
C LEU A 29 3.39 -32.90 -14.37
N SER A 30 2.13 -32.57 -14.61
CA SER A 30 1.72 -31.62 -15.64
C SER A 30 2.09 -30.18 -15.26
N HIS A 31 2.20 -29.30 -16.26
CA HIS A 31 2.45 -27.88 -16.04
C HIS A 31 1.40 -27.23 -15.11
N GLN A 32 0.14 -27.68 -15.18
CA GLN A 32 -0.92 -27.16 -14.32
C GLN A 32 -0.72 -27.58 -12.86
N GLU A 33 -0.27 -28.81 -12.60
CA GLU A 33 0.07 -29.29 -11.25
C GLU A 33 1.27 -28.56 -10.66
N LEU A 34 2.27 -28.21 -11.48
CA LEU A 34 3.41 -27.41 -11.06
C LEU A 34 3.00 -25.98 -10.65
N VAL A 35 2.07 -25.36 -11.37
CA VAL A 35 1.52 -24.02 -11.02
C VAL A 35 0.72 -24.07 -9.72
N VAL A 36 0.03 -25.18 -9.44
CA VAL A 36 -0.66 -25.41 -8.16
C VAL A 36 0.35 -25.62 -7.03
N MET A 37 1.42 -26.39 -7.23
CA MET A 37 2.50 -26.58 -6.24
C MET A 37 3.28 -25.29 -5.95
N LEU A 38 3.41 -24.39 -6.92
CA LEU A 38 4.01 -23.06 -6.72
C LEU A 38 3.15 -22.12 -5.86
N GLU A 39 1.94 -22.55 -5.47
CA GLU A 39 1.05 -21.94 -4.48
C GLU A 39 1.20 -20.42 -4.36
N LEU A 40 0.71 -19.68 -5.36
CA LEU A 40 0.57 -18.21 -5.23
C LEU A 40 -0.33 -17.79 -4.05
N GLY A 41 -1.06 -18.73 -3.43
CA GLY A 41 -1.75 -18.54 -2.14
C GLY A 41 -0.80 -18.38 -0.94
N SER A 42 0.43 -18.90 -1.02
CA SER A 42 1.47 -18.74 0.00
C SER A 42 2.10 -17.35 -0.01
N ILE A 43 1.78 -16.49 -0.99
CA ILE A 43 2.25 -15.10 -1.01
C ILE A 43 1.83 -14.35 0.26
N LYS A 44 0.65 -14.66 0.82
CA LYS A 44 0.18 -14.07 2.08
C LYS A 44 1.06 -14.40 3.30
N LYS A 45 1.79 -15.50 3.23
CA LYS A 45 2.77 -15.92 4.25
C LYS A 45 4.16 -15.36 3.99
N THR A 46 4.39 -14.70 2.86
CA THR A 46 5.67 -14.05 2.60
C THR A 46 5.83 -12.84 3.51
N ARG A 47 7.08 -12.58 3.88
CA ARG A 47 7.44 -11.40 4.67
C ARG A 47 7.02 -10.11 3.95
N VAL A 48 7.28 -10.02 2.64
CA VAL A 48 6.93 -8.87 1.79
C VAL A 48 5.43 -8.57 1.82
N TYR A 49 4.57 -9.59 1.72
CA TYR A 49 3.11 -9.36 1.78
C TYR A 49 2.66 -8.87 3.15
N ARG A 50 3.19 -9.45 4.24
CA ARG A 50 2.83 -9.03 5.61
C ARG A 50 3.27 -7.59 5.90
N GLU A 51 4.48 -7.23 5.46
CA GLU A 51 5.00 -5.87 5.60
C GLU A 51 4.14 -4.88 4.81
N ALA A 52 3.80 -5.19 3.56
CA ALA A 52 2.93 -4.36 2.74
C ALA A 52 1.51 -4.22 3.32
N LEU A 53 0.97 -5.29 3.92
CA LEU A 53 -0.34 -5.26 4.58
C LEU A 53 -0.31 -4.36 5.82
N GLN A 54 0.71 -4.51 6.67
CA GLN A 54 0.87 -3.70 7.88
C GLN A 54 1.07 -2.22 7.54
N GLU A 55 1.88 -1.91 6.52
CA GLU A 55 2.04 -0.55 6.01
C GLU A 55 0.71 -0.01 5.47
N GLY A 56 -0.03 -0.81 4.72
CA GLY A 56 -1.36 -0.46 4.21
C GLY A 56 -2.37 -0.16 5.31
N GLU A 57 -2.40 -0.95 6.39
CA GLU A 57 -3.25 -0.72 7.57
C GLU A 57 -2.90 0.59 8.26
N SER A 58 -1.61 0.83 8.52
CA SER A 58 -1.14 2.08 9.13
C SER A 58 -1.47 3.32 8.29
N ILE A 59 -1.20 3.26 6.98
CA ILE A 59 -1.58 4.33 6.04
C ILE A 59 -3.10 4.50 6.01
N GLY A 60 -3.85 3.41 6.06
CA GLY A 60 -5.31 3.38 6.08
C GLY A 60 -5.88 4.08 7.30
N GLU A 61 -5.38 3.76 8.49
CA GLU A 61 -5.77 4.40 9.76
C GLU A 61 -5.48 5.90 9.75
N ALA A 62 -4.27 6.30 9.35
CA ALA A 62 -3.91 7.71 9.28
C ALA A 62 -4.80 8.49 8.30
N ARG A 63 -5.07 7.92 7.11
CA ARG A 63 -5.98 8.51 6.12
C ARG A 63 -7.43 8.54 6.62
N GLY A 64 -7.87 7.50 7.32
CA GLY A 64 -9.20 7.38 7.90
C GLY A 64 -9.44 8.46 8.96
N LEU A 65 -8.49 8.62 9.89
CA LEU A 65 -8.54 9.66 10.92
C LEU A 65 -8.62 11.06 10.30
N LEU A 66 -7.76 11.36 9.33
CA LEU A 66 -7.77 12.66 8.64
C LEU A 66 -9.10 12.91 7.92
N ARG A 67 -9.62 11.92 7.18
CA ARG A 67 -10.92 12.01 6.49
C ARG A 67 -12.07 12.20 7.47
N GLY A 68 -12.06 11.51 8.61
CA GLY A 68 -13.06 11.66 9.66
C GLY A 68 -13.07 13.07 10.25
N LYS A 69 -11.88 13.60 10.57
CA LYS A 69 -11.72 14.99 11.06
C LYS A 69 -12.24 16.00 10.03
N LEU A 70 -11.82 15.90 8.77
CA LEU A 70 -12.27 16.78 7.69
C LEU A 70 -13.78 16.66 7.42
N GLY A 71 -14.33 15.45 7.50
CA GLY A 71 -15.77 15.21 7.31
C GLY A 71 -16.64 15.83 8.40
N ALA A 72 -16.11 16.05 9.60
CA ALA A 72 -16.81 16.73 10.69
C ALA A 72 -16.82 18.27 10.53
N VAL A 73 -15.89 18.83 9.76
CA VAL A 73 -15.70 20.29 9.61
C VAL A 73 -16.99 21.02 9.20
N PRO A 74 -17.74 20.61 8.15
CA PRO A 74 -18.96 21.33 7.77
C PRO A 74 -20.01 21.36 8.87
N ALA A 75 -20.17 20.26 9.62
CA ALA A 75 -21.15 20.18 10.69
C ALA A 75 -20.78 21.07 11.88
N LEU A 76 -19.49 21.20 12.20
CA LEU A 76 -19.00 22.11 13.23
C LEU A 76 -19.14 23.58 12.80
N TYR A 77 -18.81 23.88 11.55
CA TYR A 77 -18.97 25.22 11.00
C TYR A 77 -20.43 25.68 11.01
N LEU A 78 -21.38 24.80 10.64
CA LEU A 78 -22.82 25.08 10.73
C LEU A 78 -23.32 25.32 12.16
N ARG A 79 -22.57 24.87 13.19
CA ARG A 79 -22.87 25.14 14.60
C ARG A 79 -22.23 26.45 15.10
N ASN A 80 -21.74 27.29 14.18
CA ASN A 80 -21.10 28.59 14.44
C ASN A 80 -19.73 28.51 15.12
N PHE A 81 -19.02 27.38 15.03
CA PHE A 81 -17.60 27.35 15.39
C PHE A 81 -16.77 28.07 14.30
N SER A 82 -15.75 28.82 14.71
CA SER A 82 -14.85 29.50 13.77
C SER A 82 -13.91 28.51 13.08
N VAL A 83 -13.31 28.92 11.95
CA VAL A 83 -12.34 28.08 11.23
C VAL A 83 -11.13 27.79 12.10
N GLU A 84 -10.70 28.77 12.89
CA GLU A 84 -9.58 28.69 13.83
C GLU A 84 -9.88 27.73 14.98
N GLU A 85 -11.08 27.80 15.58
CA GLU A 85 -11.50 26.90 16.67
C GLU A 85 -11.61 25.45 16.19
N ILE A 86 -12.15 25.25 14.98
CA ILE A 86 -12.27 23.91 14.38
C ILE A 86 -10.87 23.33 14.09
N ALA A 87 -9.96 24.16 13.57
CA ALA A 87 -8.58 23.77 13.29
C ALA A 87 -7.85 23.34 14.57
N GLU A 88 -7.94 24.14 15.63
CA GLU A 88 -7.36 23.84 16.94
C GLU A 88 -7.95 22.57 17.55
N ALA A 89 -9.28 22.48 17.68
CA ALA A 89 -9.95 21.35 18.32
C ALA A 89 -9.75 20.02 17.57
N SER A 90 -9.64 20.08 16.24
CA SER A 90 -9.45 18.89 15.40
C SER A 90 -7.98 18.56 15.15
N GLY A 91 -7.05 19.44 15.52
CA GLY A 91 -5.63 19.34 15.16
C GLY A 91 -5.41 19.33 13.64
N LEU A 92 -6.17 20.15 12.92
CA LEU A 92 -6.06 20.40 11.48
C LEU A 92 -5.43 21.76 11.24
N THR A 93 -4.93 22.02 10.03
CA THR A 93 -4.54 23.38 9.64
C THR A 93 -5.76 24.19 9.21
N VAL A 94 -5.67 25.53 9.30
CA VAL A 94 -6.73 26.44 8.81
C VAL A 94 -7.04 26.17 7.33
N ASP A 95 -6.01 25.96 6.49
CA ASP A 95 -6.19 25.65 5.07
C ASP A 95 -6.96 24.33 4.85
N GLN A 96 -6.69 23.32 5.68
CA GLN A 96 -7.39 22.04 5.62
C GLN A 96 -8.87 22.21 5.97
N VAL A 97 -9.17 22.95 7.04
CA VAL A 97 -10.55 23.26 7.45
C VAL A 97 -11.25 24.05 6.34
N GLN A 98 -10.62 25.09 5.80
CA GLN A 98 -11.18 25.90 4.73
C GLN A 98 -11.45 25.09 3.45
N SER A 99 -10.58 24.13 3.12
CA SER A 99 -10.75 23.26 1.95
C SER A 99 -11.91 22.27 2.08
N ALA A 100 -12.30 21.94 3.32
CA ALA A 100 -13.42 21.03 3.61
C ALA A 100 -14.78 21.74 3.63
N LEU A 101 -14.79 23.07 3.67
CA LEU A 101 -16.03 23.85 3.57
C LEU A 101 -16.52 23.95 2.12
N PRO A 102 -17.84 23.98 1.89
CA PRO A 102 -18.38 24.21 0.56
C PRO A 102 -17.91 25.57 0.04
N LYS A 103 -17.38 25.57 -1.18
CA LYS A 103 -17.02 26.81 -1.88
C LYS A 103 -18.32 27.50 -2.29
N SER A 104 -18.58 28.67 -1.71
CA SER A 104 -19.63 29.61 -2.11
C SER A 104 -19.36 30.18 -3.50
#